data_AF-A0A2V7L4S5-F1
#
_entry.id   AF-A0A2V7L4S5-F1
#
_cell.length_a   1.000
_cell.length_b   1.000
_cell.length_c   1.000
_cell.angle_alpha   90.00
_cell.angle_beta   90.00
_cell.angle_gamma   90.00
#
_symmetry.space_group_name_H-M   'P 1'
#
loop_
_entity.id
_entity.type
_entity.pdbx_description
1 polymer ?
#
loop_
_entity_poly.entity_id
_entity_poly.type
_entity_poly.pdbx_seq_one_letter_code
_entity_poly.pdbx_strand_id
1 'polypeptide(L)'
;MLVDTEDLPESKSETPAPTHSHLRVRSDLHEEYSSDEIAKMTELYEGTLSNIEEGEIVKSKVLRVTDAAVILDVGFKSEGAVPIDEFKDPH
;
A
#
# COMPACT_ATOMS: atom_id res chain seq x y z
N MET A 1 -42.72 23.79 2.66
CA MET A 1 -41.37 23.72 3.24
C MET A 1 -40.89 22.29 3.06
N LEU A 2 -40.19 22.04 1.97
CA LEU A 2 -39.23 20.96 1.79
C LEU A 2 -38.37 21.45 0.62
N VAL A 3 -37.10 21.65 0.95
CA VAL A 3 -36.12 22.47 0.24
C VAL A 3 -35.60 21.76 -1.00
N ASP A 4 -35.55 22.47 -2.12
CA ASP A 4 -34.65 22.18 -3.23
C ASP A 4 -33.22 22.03 -2.69
N THR A 5 -32.58 20.90 -2.97
CA THR A 5 -31.13 20.74 -2.80
C THR A 5 -30.53 20.68 -4.17
N GLU A 6 -29.92 21.80 -4.54
CA GLU A 6 -29.08 21.97 -5.71
C GLU A 6 -27.78 21.14 -5.57
N ASP A 7 -27.43 20.53 -6.69
CA ASP A 7 -26.13 20.08 -7.22
C ASP A 7 -24.86 20.18 -6.35
N LEU A 8 -24.14 19.06 -6.23
CA LEU A 8 -22.71 19.01 -5.94
C LEU A 8 -22.03 18.19 -7.06
N PRO A 9 -20.98 18.71 -7.71
CA PRO A 9 -20.44 18.18 -8.94
C PRO A 9 -19.68 16.86 -8.73
N GLU A 10 -19.93 15.90 -9.62
CA GLU A 10 -19.17 14.65 -9.72
C GLU A 10 -17.68 14.98 -9.97
N SER A 11 -16.88 14.82 -8.92
CA SER A 11 -15.43 14.96 -8.94
C SER A 11 -14.84 13.94 -9.93
N LYS A 12 -14.31 14.43 -11.04
CA LYS A 12 -13.48 13.66 -11.97
C LYS A 12 -12.23 13.16 -11.24
N SER A 13 -12.25 11.92 -10.74
CA SER A 13 -11.03 11.16 -10.49
C SER A 13 -10.58 10.50 -11.79
N GLU A 14 -9.92 11.30 -12.63
CA GLU A 14 -9.12 10.80 -13.75
C GLU A 14 -8.08 9.83 -13.15
N THR A 15 -8.28 8.52 -13.34
CA THR A 15 -7.25 7.54 -13.02
C THR A 15 -6.13 7.73 -14.06
N PRO A 16 -4.87 8.01 -13.68
CA PRO A 16 -3.82 8.15 -14.66
C PRO A 16 -3.64 6.78 -15.34
N ALA A 17 -3.94 6.73 -16.64
CA ALA A 17 -3.72 5.53 -17.45
C ALA A 17 -2.24 5.13 -17.34
N PRO A 18 -1.92 3.88 -16.96
CA PRO A 18 -0.54 3.43 -16.99
C PRO A 18 -0.09 3.45 -18.45
N THR A 19 0.94 4.25 -18.74
CA THR A 19 1.64 4.22 -20.02
C THR A 19 2.39 2.89 -20.12
N HIS A 20 1.68 1.80 -20.36
CA HIS A 20 2.29 0.55 -20.79
C HIS A 20 2.68 0.73 -22.25
N SER A 21 3.99 0.63 -22.50
CA SER A 21 4.57 0.53 -23.85
C SER A 21 3.67 -0.30 -24.75
N HIS A 22 3.50 0.12 -26.01
CA HIS A 22 2.62 -0.52 -27.00
C HIS A 22 3.03 -1.98 -27.29
N LEU A 23 2.71 -2.86 -26.34
CA LEU A 23 2.70 -4.29 -26.49
C LEU A 23 1.44 -4.56 -27.31
N ARG A 24 1.61 -5.06 -28.54
CA ARG A 24 0.49 -5.50 -29.36
C ARG A 24 -0.09 -6.76 -28.72
N VAL A 25 -0.95 -6.57 -27.73
CA VAL A 25 -1.75 -7.64 -27.12
C VAL A 25 -2.63 -8.19 -28.23
N ARG A 26 -2.49 -9.48 -28.54
CA ARG A 26 -3.37 -10.13 -29.50
C ARG A 26 -4.79 -10.10 -28.96
N SER A 27 -5.77 -9.86 -29.82
CA SER A 27 -7.18 -9.66 -29.46
C SER A 27 -7.86 -10.91 -28.87
N ASP A 28 -7.21 -12.06 -28.90
CA ASP A 28 -7.62 -13.34 -28.31
C ASP A 28 -7.17 -13.52 -26.84
N LEU A 29 -6.42 -12.58 -26.27
CA LEU A 29 -5.87 -12.66 -24.90
C LEU A 29 -6.71 -11.95 -23.84
N HIS A 30 -7.91 -11.47 -24.18
CA HIS A 30 -8.82 -10.86 -23.20
C HIS A 30 -9.74 -11.93 -22.61
N GLU A 31 -9.15 -12.83 -21.81
CA GLU A 31 -9.94 -13.60 -20.85
C GLU A 31 -10.38 -12.61 -19.76
N GLU A 32 -11.63 -12.15 -19.83
CA GLU A 32 -12.25 -11.45 -18.71
C GLU A 32 -12.32 -12.43 -17.55
N TYR A 33 -11.50 -12.22 -16.54
CA TYR A 33 -11.58 -12.99 -15.30
C TYR A 33 -13.01 -12.93 -14.78
N SER A 34 -13.62 -14.09 -14.55
CA SER A 34 -14.94 -14.16 -13.94
C SER A 34 -14.91 -13.52 -12.55
N SER A 35 -16.07 -13.05 -12.07
CA SER A 35 -16.20 -12.52 -10.72
C SER A 35 -15.67 -13.47 -9.66
N ASP A 36 -15.86 -14.78 -9.85
CA ASP A 36 -15.39 -15.84 -8.96
C ASP A 36 -13.86 -16.01 -9.01
N GLU A 37 -13.24 -15.88 -10.18
CA GLU A 37 -11.78 -15.94 -10.33
C GLU A 37 -11.10 -14.73 -9.70
N ILE A 38 -11.70 -13.55 -9.85
CA ILE A 38 -11.24 -12.32 -9.19
C ILE A 38 -11.38 -12.48 -7.67
N ALA A 39 -12.52 -12.96 -7.18
CA ALA A 39 -12.74 -13.18 -5.74
C ALA A 39 -11.71 -14.14 -5.14
N LYS A 40 -11.43 -15.25 -5.85
CA LYS A 40 -10.43 -16.23 -5.42
C LYS A 40 -9.00 -15.68 -5.44
N MET A 41 -8.66 -14.86 -6.43
CA MET A 41 -7.37 -14.16 -6.46
C MET A 41 -7.26 -13.18 -5.29
N THR A 42 -8.30 -12.39 -5.03
CA THR A 42 -8.34 -11.44 -3.90
C THR A 42 -8.16 -12.16 -2.55
N GLU A 43 -8.88 -13.27 -2.32
CA GLU A 43 -8.80 -14.05 -1.08
C GLU A 43 -7.37 -14.57 -0.81
N LEU A 44 -6.65 -14.98 -1.87
CA LEU A 44 -5.24 -15.40 -1.76
C LEU A 44 -4.30 -14.26 -1.38
N TYR A 45 -4.60 -13.01 -1.77
CA TYR A 45 -3.76 -11.85 -1.45
C TYR A 45 -4.10 -11.23 -0.08
N GLU A 46 -5.37 -11.21 0.33
CA GLU A 46 -5.82 -10.59 1.59
C GLU A 46 -5.08 -11.13 2.83
N GLY A 47 -4.78 -12.44 2.87
CA GLY A 47 -4.06 -13.06 4.00
C GLY A 47 -2.53 -12.88 3.97
N THR A 48 -1.97 -12.37 2.87
CA THR A 48 -0.50 -12.24 2.70
C THR A 48 -0.01 -10.82 2.88
N LEU A 49 -0.90 -9.84 2.79
CA LEU A 49 -0.61 -8.44 3.10
C LEU A 49 -0.63 -8.29 4.62
N SER A 50 0.51 -8.54 5.27
CA SER A 50 0.71 -8.11 6.65
C SER A 50 0.55 -6.59 6.71
N ASN A 51 -0.60 -6.13 7.19
CA ASN A 51 -0.85 -4.73 7.45
C ASN A 51 -0.24 -4.41 8.83
N ILE A 52 0.90 -3.71 8.86
CA ILE A 52 1.31 -3.04 10.10
C ILE A 52 0.40 -1.82 10.25
N GLU A 53 -0.30 -1.74 11.36
CA GLU A 53 -1.12 -0.57 11.70
C GLU A 53 -0.28 0.49 12.42
N GLU A 54 -0.67 1.76 12.28
CA GLU A 54 0.00 2.85 13.01
C GLU A 54 -0.15 2.64 14.52
N GLY A 55 0.97 2.71 15.25
CA GLY A 55 1.01 2.52 16.70
C GLY A 55 1.16 1.07 17.16
N GLU A 56 1.27 0.11 16.25
CA GLU A 56 1.56 -1.28 16.58
C GLU A 56 3.01 -1.47 17.06
N ILE A 57 3.22 -2.27 18.10
CA ILE A 57 4.56 -2.63 18.60
C ILE A 57 5.08 -3.84 17.83
N VAL A 58 6.08 -3.60 16.98
CA VAL A 58 6.72 -4.64 16.17
C VAL A 58 8.11 -5.01 16.68
N LYS A 59 8.50 -6.28 16.51
CA LYS A 59 9.88 -6.73 16.76
C LYS A 59 10.72 -6.48 15.52
N SER A 60 11.90 -5.91 15.69
CA SER A 60 12.83 -5.62 14.60
C SER A 60 14.25 -6.03 14.94
N LYS A 61 15.08 -6.20 13.91
CA LYS A 61 16.52 -6.47 14.04
C LYS A 61 17.30 -5.23 13.65
N VAL A 62 18.23 -4.79 14.50
CA VAL A 62 19.17 -3.72 14.16
C VAL A 62 20.15 -4.22 13.11
N LEU A 63 20.17 -3.55 11.95
CA LEU A 63 21.11 -3.85 10.87
C LEU A 63 22.37 -2.97 10.95
N ARG A 64 22.18 -1.66 11.15
CA ARG A 64 23.27 -0.68 11.18
C ARG A 64 22.88 0.55 12.00
N VAL A 65 23.86 1.10 12.70
CA VAL A 65 23.75 2.40 13.38
C VAL A 65 24.62 3.42 12.64
N THR A 66 24.09 4.61 12.42
CA THR A 66 24.80 5.77 11.86
C THR A 66 24.70 6.95 12.82
N ASP A 67 25.43 8.03 12.55
CA ASP A 67 25.41 9.22 13.43
C ASP A 67 24.04 9.92 13.47
N ALA A 68 23.18 9.69 12.46
CA ALA A 68 21.86 10.33 12.36
C ALA A 68 20.70 9.38 12.67
N ALA A 69 20.82 8.09 12.33
CA ALA A 69 19.71 7.15 12.40
C ALA A 69 20.16 5.69 12.63
N VAL A 70 19.25 4.91 13.19
CA VAL A 70 19.34 3.45 13.33
C VAL A 70 18.49 2.79 12.24
N ILE A 71 19.11 1.91 11.47
CA ILE A 71 18.47 1.15 10.39
C ILE A 71 18.04 -0.22 10.93
N LEU A 72 16.76 -0.54 10.76
CA LEU A 72 16.06 -1.69 11.31
C LEU A 72 15.45 -2.55 10.21
N ASP A 73 15.50 -3.86 10.37
CA ASP A 73 14.74 -4.83 9.57
C ASP A 73 13.53 -5.31 10.36
N VAL A 74 12.34 -5.04 9.81
CA VAL A 74 11.04 -5.46 10.37
C VAL A 74 10.43 -6.65 9.62
N GLY A 75 11.15 -7.23 8.64
CA GLY A 75 10.66 -8.35 7.83
C GLY A 75 9.70 -7.93 6.70
N PHE A 76 9.78 -6.67 6.25
CA PHE A 76 8.96 -6.10 5.17
C PHE A 76 9.77 -5.87 3.89
N LYS A 77 9.11 -5.31 2.87
CA LYS A 77 9.72 -4.99 1.57
C LYS A 77 10.89 -3.99 1.67
N SER A 78 10.89 -3.14 2.68
CA SER A 78 11.89 -2.10 2.89
C SER A 78 12.38 -2.08 4.33
N GLU A 79 13.61 -1.62 4.54
CA GLU A 79 14.15 -1.36 5.87
C GLU A 79 13.54 -0.09 6.48
N GLY A 80 13.43 -0.08 7.82
CA GLY A 80 13.02 1.09 8.60
C GLY A 80 14.21 1.92 9.05
N ALA A 81 14.04 3.24 9.18
CA ALA A 81 15.05 4.15 9.73
C ALA A 81 14.43 4.97 10.85
N VAL A 82 15.04 4.94 12.04
CA VAL A 82 14.59 5.69 13.22
C VAL A 82 15.68 6.70 13.60
N PRO A 83 15.37 8.00 13.78
CA PRO A 83 16.34 9.00 14.21
C PRO A 83 17.01 8.62 15.53
N ILE A 84 18.31 8.91 15.67
CA ILE A 84 19.05 8.55 16.89
C ILE A 84 18.49 9.23 18.16
N ASP A 85 17.88 10.41 17.99
CA ASP A 85 17.21 11.18 19.04
C ASP A 85 15.99 10.48 19.67
N GLU A 86 15.42 9.48 19.01
CA GLU A 86 14.30 8.68 19.53
C GLU A 86 14.79 7.56 20.48
N PHE A 87 16.09 7.24 20.48
CA PHE A 87 16.69 6.21 21.33
C PHE A 87 17.22 6.80 22.65
N LYS A 88 16.39 7.59 23.34
CA LYS A 88 16.74 8.17 24.65
C LYS A 88 16.45 7.16 25.76
N ASP A 89 17.32 7.14 26.76
CA ASP A 89 17.20 6.25 27.93
C ASP A 89 15.82 6.47 28.59
N PRO A 90 15.03 5.41 28.80
CA PRO A 90 13.81 5.50 29.58
C PRO A 90 14.23 5.64 31.06
N HIS A 91 14.22 6.87 31.57
CA HIS A 91 14.44 7.16 33.00
C HIS A 91 13.48 6.39 33.90
#